data_AF-A0A7V3K0X4-F1
#
_entry.id   AF-A0A7V3K0X4-F1
#
_cell.length_a   1.000
_cell.length_b   1.000
_cell.length_c   1.000
_cell.angle_alpha   90.00
_cell.angle_beta   90.00
_cell.angle_gamma   90.00
#
_symmetry.space_group_name_H-M   'P 1'
#
loop_
_entity.id
_entity.type
_entity.pdbx_description
1 polymer ?
#
loop_
_entity_poly.entity_id
_entity_poly.type
_entity_poly.pdbx_seq_one_letter_code
_entity_poly.pdbx_strand_id
1 'polypeptide(L)'
;MAVRRGAWGILGACTALIAWSAVACAPPMPTPVPTPTPTPLAAEMGLSEYLEAVEPYASVVAVVRARELSVVEADLILFKLERMHPPQDLAGSHEDLITAYRYIREGRKILAQQPIREERAEGEFQVDWGIRYIFIFQEEIAAYMESRAPEGGAGE
;
A
#
# COMPACT_ATOMS: atom_id res chain seq x y z
N MET A 1 -34.85 -21.81 44.03
CA MET A 1 -33.83 -22.33 43.09
C MET A 1 -32.54 -21.55 43.30
N ALA A 2 -31.44 -22.27 43.47
CA ALA A 2 -30.23 -21.83 44.14
C ALA A 2 -29.28 -21.02 43.25
N VAL A 3 -28.60 -20.07 43.91
CA VAL A 3 -27.50 -19.22 43.43
C VAL A 3 -26.27 -20.07 43.12
N ARG A 4 -25.61 -19.82 41.97
CA ARG A 4 -24.18 -20.13 41.78
C ARG A 4 -23.49 -19.02 40.99
N ARG A 5 -22.89 -18.09 41.75
CA ARG A 5 -21.74 -17.28 41.34
C ARG A 5 -20.51 -18.19 41.34
N GLY A 6 -19.70 -18.14 40.28
CA GLY A 6 -18.39 -18.78 40.22
C GLY A 6 -17.36 -17.78 39.72
N ALA A 7 -16.54 -17.28 40.64
CA ALA A 7 -15.42 -16.38 40.41
C ALA A 7 -14.14 -17.11 40.80
N TRP A 8 -13.26 -17.45 39.85
CA TRP A 8 -11.88 -17.92 40.07
C TRP A 8 -11.10 -17.43 38.83
N GLY A 9 -10.17 -16.47 38.92
CA GLY A 9 -8.81 -16.68 39.41
C GLY A 9 -8.03 -17.41 38.32
N ILE A 10 -6.99 -16.85 37.71
CA ILE A 10 -5.63 -16.85 38.26
C ILE A 10 -4.74 -15.95 37.37
N LEU A 11 -4.07 -15.00 38.02
CA LEU A 11 -2.85 -14.35 37.52
C LEU A 11 -1.75 -15.41 37.37
N GLY A 12 -1.10 -15.46 36.20
CA GLY A 12 0.06 -16.32 35.95
C GLY A 12 1.17 -15.53 35.26
N ALA A 13 1.81 -14.62 35.99
CA ALA A 13 3.04 -13.97 35.59
C ALA A 13 4.21 -14.97 35.71
N CYS A 14 4.69 -15.49 34.58
CA CYS A 14 5.92 -16.28 34.51
C CYS A 14 7.08 -15.41 34.03
N THR A 15 7.69 -14.69 34.96
CA THR A 15 9.03 -14.10 34.80
C THR A 15 10.07 -15.22 34.89
N ALA A 16 10.51 -15.75 33.75
CA ALA A 16 11.65 -16.64 33.66
C ALA A 16 12.95 -15.82 33.57
N LEU A 17 13.64 -15.69 34.70
CA LEU A 17 15.01 -15.19 34.77
C LEU A 17 15.96 -16.29 34.29
N ILE A 18 16.48 -16.15 33.08
CA ILE A 18 17.53 -17.03 32.55
C ILE A 18 18.89 -16.45 32.96
N ALA A 19 19.58 -17.18 33.83
CA ALA A 19 20.97 -16.93 34.20
C ALA A 19 21.90 -17.34 33.05
N TRP A 20 22.66 -16.39 32.50
CA TRP A 20 23.62 -16.63 31.44
C TRP A 20 25.03 -16.69 32.03
N SER A 21 25.65 -17.86 31.98
CA SER A 21 27.03 -18.09 32.37
C SER A 21 27.99 -17.44 31.36
N ALA A 22 28.92 -16.61 31.86
CA ALA A 22 29.98 -16.00 31.07
C ALA A 22 31.10 -17.00 30.79
N VAL A 23 31.18 -17.49 29.54
CA VAL A 23 32.38 -18.15 29.00
C VAL A 23 33.14 -17.11 28.19
N ALA A 24 34.33 -16.76 28.68
CA ALA A 24 35.29 -15.91 27.98
C ALA A 24 35.82 -16.66 26.75
N CYS A 25 35.42 -16.21 25.56
CA CYS A 25 36.03 -16.59 24.29
C CYS A 25 36.49 -15.30 23.60
N ALA A 26 37.74 -15.28 23.17
CA ALA A 26 38.40 -14.11 22.59
C ALA A 26 37.59 -13.52 21.41
N PRO A 27 37.40 -12.19 21.32
CA PRO A 27 36.64 -11.60 20.23
C PRO A 27 37.40 -11.78 18.91
N PRO A 28 36.77 -12.34 17.86
CA PRO A 28 37.33 -12.25 16.52
C PRO A 28 37.39 -10.78 16.10
N MET A 29 38.53 -10.40 15.53
CA MET A 29 38.76 -9.10 14.90
C MET A 29 37.56 -8.70 14.03
N PRO A 30 36.99 -7.49 14.17
CA PRO A 30 35.84 -7.08 13.35
C PRO A 30 36.29 -7.04 11.90
N THR A 31 35.72 -7.92 11.09
CA THR A 31 35.82 -7.84 9.63
C THR A 31 35.14 -6.52 9.22
N PRO A 32 35.75 -5.69 8.36
CA PRO A 32 35.07 -4.50 7.86
C PRO A 32 33.77 -4.94 7.18
N VAL A 33 32.63 -4.53 7.73
CA VAL A 33 31.33 -4.69 7.08
C VAL A 33 31.44 -4.00 5.72
N PRO A 34 31.13 -4.68 4.60
CA PRO A 34 31.12 -4.01 3.31
C PRO A 34 30.12 -2.85 3.41
N THR A 35 30.63 -1.62 3.22
CA THR A 35 29.79 -0.44 3.07
C THR A 35 28.72 -0.76 2.02
N PRO A 36 27.41 -0.64 2.33
CA PRO A 36 26.39 -0.83 1.32
C PRO A 36 26.71 0.10 0.15
N THR A 37 27.01 -0.48 -1.00
CA THR A 37 27.09 0.27 -2.25
C THR A 37 25.76 1.01 -2.39
N PRO A 38 25.75 2.34 -2.59
CA PRO A 38 24.50 3.04 -2.80
C PRO A 38 23.83 2.40 -4.01
N THR A 39 22.70 1.73 -3.78
CA THR A 39 21.80 1.32 -4.85
C THR A 39 21.54 2.58 -5.65
N PRO A 40 21.78 2.59 -6.98
CA PRO A 40 21.44 3.76 -7.78
C PRO A 40 19.96 4.05 -7.52
N LEU A 41 19.68 5.22 -6.96
CA LEU A 41 18.32 5.72 -6.82
C LEU A 41 17.76 5.67 -8.24
N ALA A 42 16.73 4.87 -8.47
CA ALA A 42 16.10 4.83 -9.77
C ALA A 42 15.72 6.26 -10.14
N ALA A 43 16.06 6.67 -11.36
CA ALA A 43 15.89 8.06 -11.78
C ALA A 43 14.41 8.43 -11.62
N GLU A 44 14.12 9.44 -10.78
CA GLU A 44 12.78 9.97 -10.62
C GLU A 44 12.27 10.47 -11.97
N MET A 45 11.02 10.13 -12.28
CA MET A 45 10.37 10.61 -13.51
C MET A 45 10.11 12.11 -13.40
N GLY A 46 10.16 12.82 -14.52
CA GLY A 46 9.65 14.20 -14.57
C GLY A 46 8.15 14.23 -14.27
N LEU A 47 7.64 15.33 -13.68
CA LEU A 47 6.23 15.45 -13.32
C LEU A 47 5.29 15.17 -14.50
N SER A 48 5.51 15.81 -15.66
CA SER A 48 4.66 15.61 -16.84
C SER A 48 4.72 14.17 -17.35
N GLU A 49 5.92 13.58 -17.36
CA GLU A 49 6.12 12.18 -17.78
C GLU A 49 5.36 11.21 -16.85
N TYR A 50 5.42 11.46 -15.54
CA TYR A 50 4.69 10.68 -14.55
C TYR A 50 3.17 10.78 -14.73
N LEU A 51 2.65 12.01 -14.89
CA LEU A 51 1.22 12.23 -15.05
C LEU A 51 0.68 11.58 -16.34
N GLU A 52 1.42 11.67 -17.44
CA GLU A 52 1.10 10.98 -18.69
C GLU A 52 1.14 9.45 -18.53
N ALA A 53 2.13 8.93 -17.81
CA ALA A 53 2.27 7.50 -17.58
C ALA A 53 1.15 6.93 -16.68
N VAL A 54 0.70 7.68 -15.68
CA VAL A 54 -0.28 7.22 -14.69
C VAL A 54 -1.74 7.43 -15.14
N GLU A 55 -1.98 8.35 -16.09
CA GLU A 55 -3.32 8.70 -16.60
C GLU A 55 -4.20 7.48 -16.94
N PRO A 56 -3.72 6.43 -17.63
CA PRO A 56 -4.55 5.29 -17.99
C PRO A 56 -5.09 4.47 -16.79
N TYR A 57 -4.49 4.63 -15.61
CA TYR A 57 -4.83 3.91 -14.38
C TYR A 57 -5.59 4.79 -13.38
N ALA A 58 -5.54 6.10 -13.57
CA ALA A 58 -6.16 7.06 -12.67
C ALA A 58 -7.20 7.94 -13.36
N SER A 59 -7.58 7.67 -14.61
CA SER A 59 -8.64 8.42 -15.30
C SER A 59 -10.04 8.04 -14.81
N VAL A 60 -11.03 8.87 -15.13
CA VAL A 60 -12.46 8.53 -14.91
C VAL A 60 -12.83 7.22 -15.63
N VAL A 61 -12.24 6.97 -16.79
CA VAL A 61 -12.44 5.71 -17.53
C VAL A 61 -11.88 4.53 -16.74
N ALA A 62 -10.70 4.67 -16.12
CA ALA A 62 -10.13 3.64 -15.26
C ALA A 62 -11.05 3.32 -14.08
N VAL A 63 -11.63 4.33 -13.43
CA VAL A 63 -12.60 4.16 -12.34
C VAL A 63 -13.83 3.36 -12.77
N VAL A 64 -14.44 3.72 -13.91
CA VAL A 64 -15.61 3.00 -14.44
C VAL A 64 -15.26 1.54 -14.74
N ARG A 65 -14.08 1.30 -15.33
CA ARG A 65 -13.63 -0.06 -15.69
C ARG A 65 -13.13 -0.89 -14.50
N ALA A 66 -12.76 -0.26 -13.39
CA ALA A 66 -12.16 -0.93 -12.24
C ALA A 66 -13.01 -2.09 -11.69
N ARG A 67 -14.34 -1.95 -11.71
CA ARG A 67 -15.29 -3.00 -11.27
C ARG A 67 -15.26 -4.26 -12.12
N GLU A 68 -14.89 -4.11 -13.38
CA GLU A 68 -14.97 -5.16 -14.38
C GLU A 68 -13.62 -5.84 -14.64
N LEU A 69 -12.53 -5.30 -14.06
CA LEU A 69 -11.18 -5.84 -14.25
C LEU A 69 -11.13 -7.33 -13.90
N SER A 70 -10.51 -8.11 -14.77
CA SER A 70 -10.07 -9.45 -14.42
C SER A 70 -8.88 -9.41 -13.46
N VAL A 71 -8.62 -10.51 -12.75
CA VAL A 71 -7.43 -10.64 -11.89
C VAL A 71 -6.15 -10.40 -12.69
N VAL A 72 -6.08 -10.92 -13.92
CA VAL A 72 -4.91 -10.80 -14.81
C VAL A 72 -4.69 -9.34 -15.24
N GLU A 73 -5.75 -8.60 -15.58
CA GLU A 73 -5.63 -7.18 -15.91
C GLU A 73 -5.17 -6.36 -14.69
N ALA A 74 -5.69 -6.65 -13.50
CA ALA A 74 -5.27 -5.98 -12.27
C ALA A 74 -3.79 -6.27 -11.94
N ASP A 75 -3.32 -7.51 -12.12
CA ASP A 75 -1.90 -7.87 -11.97
C ASP A 75 -1.01 -7.13 -12.98
N LEU A 76 -1.45 -7.00 -14.23
CA LEU A 76 -0.70 -6.25 -15.25
C LEU A 76 -0.62 -4.76 -14.90
N ILE A 77 -1.68 -4.18 -14.37
CA ILE A 77 -1.69 -2.78 -13.92
C ILE A 77 -0.72 -2.60 -12.74
N LEU A 78 -0.81 -3.45 -11.72
CA LEU A 78 0.10 -3.43 -10.57
C LEU A 78 1.56 -3.54 -11.01
N PHE A 79 1.86 -4.48 -11.90
CA PHE A 79 3.20 -4.66 -12.45
C PHE A 79 3.75 -3.39 -13.09
N LYS A 80 2.90 -2.62 -13.78
CA LYS A 80 3.30 -1.35 -14.42
C LYS A 80 3.47 -0.24 -13.40
N LEU A 81 2.51 -0.08 -12.49
CA LEU A 81 2.57 0.95 -11.43
C LEU A 81 3.80 0.76 -10.54
N GLU A 82 4.09 -0.46 -10.08
CA GLU A 82 5.25 -0.76 -9.23
C GLU A 82 6.63 -0.52 -9.90
N ARG A 83 6.65 -0.26 -11.22
CA ARG A 83 7.87 0.09 -11.97
C ARG A 83 7.99 1.58 -12.27
N MET A 84 6.95 2.36 -11.98
CA MET A 84 7.00 3.81 -12.11
C MET A 84 7.78 4.39 -10.94
N HIS A 85 8.48 5.49 -11.19
CA HIS A 85 9.24 6.21 -10.17
C HIS A 85 8.62 7.60 -10.05
N PRO A 86 7.59 7.78 -9.20
CA PRO A 86 6.90 9.06 -9.06
C PRO A 86 7.87 10.15 -8.59
N PRO A 87 7.59 11.43 -8.91
CA PRO A 87 8.22 12.55 -8.22
C PRO A 87 8.07 12.40 -6.70
N GLN A 88 9.08 12.80 -5.93
CA GLN A 88 9.09 12.61 -4.47
C GLN A 88 7.82 13.15 -3.78
N ASP A 89 7.31 14.31 -4.21
CA ASP A 89 6.09 14.93 -3.68
C ASP A 89 4.83 14.06 -3.88
N LEU A 90 4.83 13.16 -4.86
CA LEU A 90 3.71 12.31 -5.25
C LEU A 90 3.91 10.83 -4.87
N ALA A 91 5.00 10.49 -4.18
CA ALA A 91 5.29 9.12 -3.78
C ALA A 91 4.19 8.52 -2.89
N GLY A 92 3.63 9.33 -1.97
CA GLY A 92 2.51 8.92 -1.12
C GLY A 92 1.27 8.57 -1.93
N SER A 93 0.80 9.50 -2.77
CA SER A 93 -0.35 9.28 -3.64
C SER A 93 -0.15 8.08 -4.57
N HIS A 94 1.07 7.89 -5.11
CA HIS A 94 1.38 6.73 -5.94
C HIS A 94 1.22 5.40 -5.20
N GLU A 95 1.67 5.31 -3.95
CA GLU A 95 1.47 4.12 -3.11
C GLU A 95 -0.02 3.88 -2.81
N ASP A 96 -0.82 4.93 -2.66
CA ASP A 96 -2.28 4.82 -2.53
C ASP A 96 -2.92 4.25 -3.81
N LEU A 97 -2.43 4.64 -4.99
CA LEU A 97 -2.88 4.06 -6.25
C LEU A 97 -2.48 2.59 -6.40
N ILE A 98 -1.25 2.21 -6.00
CA ILE A 98 -0.84 0.79 -5.96
C ILE A 98 -1.76 0.02 -5.00
N THR A 99 -2.03 0.58 -3.82
CA THR A 99 -2.91 -0.01 -2.81
C THR A 99 -4.34 -0.20 -3.33
N ALA A 100 -4.87 0.77 -4.08
CA ALA A 100 -6.15 0.68 -4.76
C ALA A 100 -6.25 -0.58 -5.63
N TYR A 101 -5.25 -0.79 -6.48
CA TYR A 101 -5.23 -1.93 -7.39
C TYR A 101 -4.95 -3.25 -6.70
N ARG A 102 -4.25 -3.27 -5.56
CA ARG A 102 -4.11 -4.46 -4.71
C ARG A 102 -5.47 -4.88 -4.15
N TYR A 103 -6.26 -3.94 -3.64
CA TYR A 103 -7.61 -4.22 -3.15
C TYR A 103 -8.54 -4.73 -4.25
N ILE A 104 -8.53 -4.09 -5.43
CA ILE A 104 -9.29 -4.56 -6.59
C ILE A 104 -8.87 -5.99 -6.95
N ARG A 105 -7.56 -6.26 -7.08
CA ARG A 105 -7.07 -7.61 -7.39
C ARG A 105 -7.56 -8.66 -6.40
N GLU A 106 -7.43 -8.42 -5.09
CA GLU A 106 -7.84 -9.38 -4.07
C GLU A 106 -9.36 -9.59 -4.07
N GLY A 107 -10.16 -8.52 -4.19
CA GLY A 107 -11.62 -8.65 -4.32
C GLY A 107 -12.02 -9.48 -5.55
N ARG A 108 -11.36 -9.27 -6.69
CA ARG A 108 -11.60 -10.05 -7.92
C ARG A 108 -11.19 -11.52 -7.78
N LYS A 109 -10.13 -11.84 -7.04
CA LYS A 109 -9.75 -13.24 -6.74
C LYS A 109 -10.82 -13.96 -5.92
N ILE A 110 -11.43 -13.28 -4.95
CA ILE A 110 -12.52 -13.84 -4.15
C ILE A 110 -13.74 -14.11 -5.05
N LEU A 111 -14.16 -13.10 -5.82
CA LEU A 111 -15.35 -13.20 -6.69
C LEU A 111 -15.21 -14.26 -7.79
N ALA A 112 -14.00 -14.51 -8.28
CA ALA A 112 -13.73 -15.53 -9.30
C ALA A 112 -13.97 -16.98 -8.82
N GLN A 113 -13.98 -17.22 -7.50
CA GLN A 113 -14.12 -18.56 -6.90
C GLN A 113 -15.57 -19.01 -6.69
N GLN A 114 -16.55 -18.26 -7.22
CA GLN A 114 -17.98 -18.48 -6.95
C GLN A 114 -18.31 -18.51 -5.44
N PRO A 115 -17.97 -17.44 -4.72
CA PRO A 115 -18.05 -17.41 -3.26
C PRO A 115 -19.48 -17.52 -2.74
N ILE A 116 -19.61 -17.96 -1.48
CA ILE A 116 -20.86 -17.85 -0.71
C ILE A 116 -21.20 -16.36 -0.44
N ARG A 117 -22.34 -16.10 0.20
CA ARG A 117 -22.86 -14.73 0.37
C ARG A 117 -21.87 -13.80 1.09
N GLU A 118 -21.30 -14.25 2.19
CA GLU A 118 -20.41 -13.46 3.04
C GLU A 118 -19.10 -13.12 2.31
N GLU A 119 -18.49 -14.12 1.68
CA GLU A 119 -17.28 -13.96 0.86
C GLU A 119 -17.53 -13.08 -0.37
N ARG A 120 -18.71 -13.19 -0.99
CA ARG A 120 -19.09 -12.30 -2.09
C ARG A 120 -19.15 -10.85 -1.62
N ALA A 121 -19.77 -10.60 -0.48
CA ALA A 121 -19.85 -9.25 0.09
C ALA A 121 -18.45 -8.69 0.42
N GLU A 122 -17.55 -9.52 0.95
CA GLU A 122 -16.15 -9.15 1.16
C GLU A 122 -15.45 -8.81 -0.17
N GLY A 123 -15.61 -9.65 -1.19
CA GLY A 123 -15.01 -9.40 -2.51
C GLY A 123 -15.50 -8.09 -3.15
N GLU A 124 -16.80 -7.81 -3.07
CA GLU A 124 -17.40 -6.54 -3.53
C GLU A 124 -16.88 -5.34 -2.70
N PHE A 125 -16.82 -5.50 -1.37
CA PHE A 125 -16.29 -4.47 -0.47
C PHE A 125 -14.84 -4.10 -0.81
N GLN A 126 -13.98 -5.10 -1.05
CA GLN A 126 -12.58 -4.87 -1.43
C GLN A 126 -12.47 -4.10 -2.77
N VAL A 127 -13.29 -4.44 -3.76
CA VAL A 127 -13.31 -3.72 -5.06
C VAL A 127 -13.76 -2.27 -4.87
N ASP A 128 -14.83 -2.03 -4.10
CA ASP A 128 -15.33 -0.67 -3.84
C ASP A 128 -14.32 0.15 -3.03
N TRP A 129 -13.64 -0.47 -2.07
CA TRP A 129 -12.58 0.17 -1.31
C TRP A 129 -11.40 0.57 -2.19
N GLY A 130 -10.97 -0.31 -3.09
CA GLY A 130 -9.94 0.01 -4.07
C GLY A 130 -10.34 1.18 -4.98
N ILE A 131 -11.58 1.20 -5.48
CA ILE A 131 -12.09 2.32 -6.30
C ILE A 131 -12.04 3.65 -5.53
N ARG A 132 -12.38 3.63 -4.23
CA ARG A 132 -12.28 4.83 -3.39
C ARG A 132 -10.84 5.37 -3.33
N TYR A 133 -9.84 4.52 -3.26
CA TYR A 133 -8.43 4.95 -3.27
C TYR A 133 -8.01 5.57 -4.61
N ILE A 134 -8.58 5.12 -5.75
CA ILE A 134 -8.35 5.78 -7.05
C ILE A 134 -8.88 7.23 -7.01
N PHE A 135 -10.05 7.46 -6.40
CA PHE A 135 -10.58 8.82 -6.23
C PHE A 135 -9.71 9.68 -5.32
N ILE A 136 -9.23 9.14 -4.20
CA ILE A 136 -8.30 9.85 -3.30
C ILE A 136 -7.05 10.28 -4.08
N PHE A 137 -6.46 9.38 -4.86
CA PHE A 137 -5.33 9.72 -5.73
C PHE A 137 -5.67 10.87 -6.71
N GLN A 138 -6.83 10.83 -7.37
CA GLN A 138 -7.26 11.89 -8.29
C GLN A 138 -7.38 13.25 -7.58
N GLU A 139 -7.98 13.27 -6.38
CA GLU A 139 -8.14 14.49 -5.57
C GLU A 139 -6.77 15.06 -5.15
N GLU A 140 -5.84 14.19 -4.73
CA GLU A 140 -4.49 14.61 -4.34
C GLU A 140 -3.67 15.15 -5.53
N ILE A 141 -3.76 14.52 -6.71
CA ILE A 141 -3.14 15.05 -7.92
C ILE A 141 -3.74 16.40 -8.30
N ALA A 142 -5.07 16.55 -8.22
CA ALA A 142 -5.72 17.82 -8.51
C ALA A 142 -5.27 18.93 -7.55
N ALA A 143 -5.24 18.65 -6.24
CA ALA A 143 -4.77 19.60 -5.22
C ALA A 143 -3.29 19.95 -5.41
N TYR A 144 -2.45 18.98 -5.77
CA TYR A 144 -1.05 19.21 -6.09
C TYR A 144 -0.89 20.16 -7.29
N MET A 145 -1.63 19.92 -8.36
CA MET A 145 -1.58 20.75 -9.57
C MET A 145 -2.08 22.17 -9.31
N GLU A 146 -3.12 22.34 -8.50
CA GLU A 146 -3.60 23.65 -8.07
C GLU A 146 -2.55 24.41 -7.25
N SER A 147 -1.86 23.74 -6.33
CA SER A 147 -0.79 24.35 -5.52
C SER A 147 0.43 24.80 -6.32
N ARG A 148 0.63 24.23 -7.52
CA ARG A 148 1.73 24.58 -8.43
C ARG A 148 1.34 25.53 -9.55
N ALA A 149 0.05 25.83 -9.71
CA ALA A 149 -0.36 26.86 -10.65
C ALA A 149 0.30 28.17 -10.21
N PRO A 150 1.03 28.89 -11.11
CA PRO A 150 1.60 30.16 -10.75
C PRO A 150 0.46 31.05 -10.26
N GLU A 151 0.57 31.60 -9.04
CA GLU A 151 -0.34 32.65 -8.58
C GLU A 151 -0.36 33.70 -9.69
N GLY A 152 -1.47 33.77 -10.41
CA GLY A 152 -1.52 34.42 -11.72
C GLY A 152 -0.90 35.81 -11.64
N GLY A 153 -0.16 36.18 -12.68
CA GLY A 153 0.44 37.49 -12.84
C GLY A 153 -0.61 38.59 -12.72
N ALA A 154 -0.88 39.00 -11.49
CA ALA A 154 -1.74 40.10 -11.10
C ALA A 154 -0.93 41.41 -11.17
N GLY A 155 -0.21 41.59 -12.27
CA GLY A 155 0.78 42.64 -12.40
C GLY A 155 1.21 42.89 -13.84
N GLU A 156 0.25 43.01 -14.77
CA GLU A 156 0.41 43.82 -15.99
C GLU A 156 -0.86 44.63 -16.26
#